data_AF-A0A2D6SRU0-F1
#
_entry.id   AF-A0A2D6SRU0-F1
#
_cell.length_a   1.000
_cell.length_b   1.000
_cell.length_c   1.000
_cell.angle_alpha   90.00
_cell.angle_beta   90.00
_cell.angle_gamma   90.00
#
_symmetry.space_group_name_H-M   'P 1'
#
loop_
_entity.id
_entity.type
_entity.pdbx_description
1 polymer ?
#
loop_
_entity_poly.entity_id
_entity_poly.type
_entity_poly.pdbx_seq_one_letter_code
_entity_poly.pdbx_strand_id
1 'polypeptide(L)'
;MQIIVFALISGVGAYLAFVLVNLDGPLVVMGDDMMIVMLIMAAACIPVALVIPAIVVRKGNGNSSEMLRNPQTAALFTGDPINDVAIFVAMRIQVATIVACAMLEGSAFANAFALSTSGDAVHLGVVLALLLGIACRFPTRARYITRIERILEDAHFGQDDSFDR
;
A
#
# COMPACT_ATOMS: atom_id res chain seq x y z
N MET A 1 8.77 -4.81 -7.32
CA MET A 1 8.04 -4.17 -6.20
C MET A 1 8.84 -3.13 -5.44
N GLN A 2 10.05 -3.47 -4.98
CA GLN A 2 10.94 -2.51 -4.29
C GLN A 2 11.18 -1.25 -5.13
N ILE A 3 11.37 -1.42 -6.45
CA ILE A 3 11.53 -0.32 -7.41
C ILE A 3 10.33 0.65 -7.39
N ILE A 4 9.09 0.15 -7.31
CA ILE A 4 7.89 1.00 -7.33
C ILE A 4 7.81 1.84 -6.05
N VAL A 5 8.00 1.21 -4.88
CA VAL A 5 7.98 1.91 -3.60
C VAL A 5 9.11 2.95 -3.53
N PHE A 6 10.29 2.60 -4.03
CA PHE A 6 11.41 3.54 -4.12
C PHE A 6 11.11 4.72 -5.06
N ALA A 7 10.53 4.46 -6.24
CA ALA A 7 10.12 5.49 -7.18
C ALA A 7 9.13 6.48 -6.54
N LEU A 8 8.10 5.98 -5.84
CA LEU A 8 7.11 6.81 -5.15
C LEU A 8 7.73 7.70 -4.07
N ILE A 9 8.59 7.11 -3.21
CA ILE A 9 9.30 7.87 -2.17
C ILE A 9 10.21 8.93 -2.81
N SER A 10 10.94 8.55 -3.86
CA SER A 10 11.88 9.45 -4.53
C SER A 10 11.20 10.61 -5.24
N GLY A 11 10.02 10.40 -5.84
CA GLY A 11 9.26 11.44 -6.52
C GLY A 11 8.77 12.52 -5.55
N VAL A 12 8.09 12.10 -4.47
CA VAL A 12 7.65 13.04 -3.42
C VAL A 12 8.84 13.67 -2.72
N GLY A 13 9.90 12.92 -2.44
CA GLY A 13 11.11 13.44 -1.80
C GLY A 13 11.83 14.48 -2.65
N ALA A 14 11.96 14.26 -3.96
CA ALA A 14 12.56 15.23 -4.88
C ALA A 14 11.72 16.51 -4.96
N TYR A 15 10.40 16.39 -5.04
CA TYR A 15 9.51 17.55 -5.03
C TYR A 15 9.57 18.30 -3.70
N LEU A 16 9.57 17.59 -2.57
CA LEU A 16 9.72 18.20 -1.24
C LEU A 16 11.05 18.95 -1.13
N ALA A 17 12.15 18.37 -1.60
CA ALA A 17 13.46 19.03 -1.61
C ALA A 17 13.42 20.32 -2.46
N PHE A 18 12.77 20.27 -3.63
CA PHE A 18 12.54 21.47 -4.45
C PHE A 18 11.76 22.54 -3.69
N VAL A 19 10.66 22.18 -3.02
CA VAL A 19 9.85 23.11 -2.22
C VAL A 19 10.67 23.73 -1.10
N LEU A 20 11.44 22.93 -0.35
CA LEU A 20 12.26 23.43 0.76
C LEU A 20 13.37 24.40 0.32
N VAL A 21 13.93 24.20 -0.89
CA VAL A 21 14.95 25.11 -1.45
C VAL A 21 14.34 26.43 -1.93
N ASN A 22 13.08 26.41 -2.36
CA ASN A 22 12.38 27.59 -2.88
C ASN A 22 11.42 28.22 -1.84
N LEU A 23 11.48 27.78 -0.59
CA LEU A 23 10.62 28.32 0.45
C LEU A 23 11.18 29.65 0.92
N ASP A 24 10.49 30.74 0.57
CA ASP A 24 10.86 32.08 1.01
C ASP A 24 10.34 32.33 2.43
N GLY A 25 11.25 32.30 3.40
CA GLY A 25 10.96 32.66 4.80
C GLY A 25 10.97 31.49 5.78
N PRO A 26 10.78 31.77 7.09
CA PRO A 26 10.79 30.74 8.12
C PRO A 26 9.51 29.91 8.05
N LEU A 27 9.64 28.61 8.33
CA LEU A 27 8.50 27.73 8.56
C LEU A 27 7.76 28.21 9.81
N VAL A 28 6.49 28.57 9.65
CA VAL A 28 5.59 28.98 10.73
C VAL A 28 4.44 27.99 10.84
N VAL A 29 3.85 27.87 12.02
CA VAL A 29 2.60 27.12 12.20
C VAL A 29 1.46 28.13 12.12
N MET A 30 0.72 28.11 11.03
CA MET A 30 -0.41 28.99 10.79
C MET A 30 -1.66 28.13 10.65
N GLY A 31 -2.52 28.15 11.66
CA GLY A 31 -3.78 27.41 11.65
C GLY A 31 -4.80 27.99 10.68
N ASP A 32 -4.51 27.96 9.38
CA ASP A 32 -5.38 28.43 8.31
C ASP A 32 -6.34 27.32 7.82
N ASP A 33 -7.34 27.72 7.04
CA ASP A 33 -8.35 26.80 6.52
C ASP A 33 -7.74 25.73 5.59
N MET A 34 -6.65 26.07 4.88
CA MET A 34 -5.96 25.15 3.98
C MET A 34 -5.24 24.03 4.74
N MET A 35 -4.63 24.34 5.88
CA MET A 35 -4.04 23.38 6.81
C MET A 35 -5.07 22.35 7.26
N ILE A 36 -6.25 22.81 7.70
CA ILE A 36 -7.32 21.93 8.19
C ILE A 36 -7.79 21.00 7.07
N VAL A 37 -8.05 21.53 5.87
CA VAL A 37 -8.51 20.73 4.73
C VAL A 37 -7.49 19.64 4.36
N MET A 38 -6.21 19.99 4.26
CA MET A 38 -5.16 19.03 3.90
C MET A 38 -4.92 18.00 5.00
N LEU A 39 -5.07 18.37 6.28
CA LEU A 39 -4.99 17.45 7.40
C LEU A 39 -6.16 16.46 7.39
N ILE A 40 -7.37 16.92 7.09
CA ILE A 40 -8.55 16.04 6.90
C ILE A 40 -8.32 15.09 5.72
N MET A 41 -7.80 15.58 4.58
CA MET A 41 -7.48 14.73 3.44
C MET A 41 -6.43 13.67 3.79
N ALA A 42 -5.35 14.06 4.48
CA ALA A 42 -4.34 13.12 4.95
C ALA A 42 -4.92 12.08 5.91
N ALA A 43 -5.73 12.52 6.87
CA ALA A 43 -6.41 11.66 7.82
C ALA A 43 -7.36 10.67 7.13
N ALA A 44 -8.07 11.10 6.08
CA ALA A 44 -8.97 10.26 5.29
C ALA A 44 -8.23 9.25 4.39
N CYS A 45 -7.04 9.61 3.90
CA CYS A 45 -6.23 8.70 3.08
C CYS A 45 -5.67 7.51 3.88
N ILE A 46 -5.39 7.66 5.18
CA ILE A 46 -4.88 6.58 6.03
C ILE A 46 -5.83 5.36 6.08
N PRO A 47 -7.12 5.49 6.46
CA PRO A 47 -8.03 4.35 6.48
C PRO A 47 -8.25 3.78 5.09
N VAL A 48 -8.33 4.61 4.05
CA VAL A 48 -8.46 4.13 2.66
C VAL A 48 -7.26 3.27 2.25
N ALA A 49 -6.03 3.70 2.58
CA ALA A 49 -4.79 2.98 2.32
C ALA A 49 -4.60 1.72 3.19
N LEU A 50 -5.49 1.45 4.15
CA LEU A 50 -5.53 0.22 4.93
C LEU A 50 -6.68 -0.69 4.51
N VAL A 51 -7.86 -0.11 4.26
CA VAL A 51 -9.10 -0.81 3.93
C VAL A 51 -9.07 -1.36 2.51
N ILE A 52 -8.68 -0.57 1.51
CA ILE A 52 -8.65 -1.05 0.12
C ILE A 52 -7.75 -2.28 -0.04
N PRO A 53 -6.49 -2.27 0.46
CA PRO A 53 -5.65 -3.47 0.42
C PRO A 53 -6.28 -4.68 1.11
N ALA A 54 -6.93 -4.47 2.26
CA ALA A 54 -7.61 -5.56 2.98
C ALA A 54 -8.79 -6.14 2.18
N ILE A 55 -9.56 -5.29 1.49
CA ILE A 55 -10.65 -5.72 0.61
C ILE A 55 -10.12 -6.50 -0.58
N VAL A 56 -9.05 -6.02 -1.23
CA VAL A 56 -8.43 -6.69 -2.39
C VAL A 56 -7.93 -8.08 -2.02
N VAL A 57 -7.28 -8.22 -0.86
CA VAL A 57 -6.81 -9.53 -0.37
C VAL A 57 -7.99 -10.43 0.01
N ARG A 58 -8.98 -9.93 0.76
CA ARG A 58 -10.15 -10.73 1.20
C ARG A 58 -11.02 -11.24 0.06
N LYS A 59 -11.37 -10.38 -0.90
CA LYS A 59 -12.10 -10.82 -2.12
C LYS A 59 -11.29 -11.80 -2.94
N GLY A 60 -9.96 -11.75 -2.82
CA GLY A 60 -9.08 -12.68 -3.49
C GLY A 60 -9.19 -14.11 -2.95
N ASN A 61 -9.17 -14.27 -1.63
CA ASN A 61 -9.06 -15.59 -1.02
C ASN A 61 -10.16 -16.58 -1.44
N GLY A 62 -11.40 -16.10 -1.65
CA GLY A 62 -12.50 -16.95 -2.15
C GLY A 62 -12.21 -17.59 -3.51
N ASN A 63 -11.66 -16.82 -4.45
CA ASN A 63 -11.28 -17.36 -5.77
C ASN A 63 -10.04 -18.26 -5.69
N SER A 64 -9.13 -18.02 -4.73
CA SER A 64 -7.95 -18.86 -4.54
C SER A 64 -8.30 -20.24 -3.99
N SER A 65 -9.28 -20.32 -3.07
CA SER A 65 -9.82 -21.60 -2.60
C SER A 65 -10.58 -22.36 -3.69
N GLU A 66 -11.27 -21.67 -4.58
CA GLU A 66 -11.92 -22.31 -5.75
C GLU A 66 -10.91 -22.87 -6.75
N MET A 67 -9.79 -22.16 -7.00
CA MET A 67 -8.71 -22.66 -7.84
C MET A 67 -8.06 -23.93 -7.24
N LEU A 68 -7.85 -23.98 -5.92
CA LEU A 68 -7.34 -25.19 -5.25
C LEU A 68 -8.33 -26.36 -5.31
N ARG A 69 -9.63 -26.08 -5.21
CA ARG A 69 -10.68 -27.10 -5.32
C ARG A 69 -10.84 -27.65 -6.74
N ASN A 70 -10.52 -26.86 -7.76
CA ASN A 70 -10.64 -27.28 -9.16
C ASN A 70 -9.29 -27.14 -9.89
N PRO A 71 -8.39 -28.14 -9.76
CA PRO A 71 -7.02 -28.06 -10.27
C PRO A 71 -6.92 -27.92 -11.79
N GLN A 72 -7.96 -28.31 -12.55
CA GLN A 72 -8.03 -28.09 -14.01
C GLN A 72 -8.07 -26.61 -14.39
N THR A 73 -8.59 -25.75 -13.51
CA THR A 73 -8.56 -24.28 -13.65
C THR A 73 -7.31 -23.64 -13.04
N ALA A 74 -6.57 -24.35 -12.17
CA ALA A 74 -5.38 -23.82 -11.52
C ALA A 74 -4.10 -23.99 -12.33
N ALA A 75 -3.97 -25.06 -13.12
CA ALA A 75 -2.78 -25.37 -13.93
C ALA A 75 -2.67 -24.54 -15.22
N LEU A 76 -2.92 -23.23 -15.15
CA LEU A 76 -2.97 -22.33 -16.31
C LEU A 76 -1.61 -21.76 -16.71
N PHE A 77 -0.64 -21.67 -15.80
CA PHE A 77 0.62 -20.96 -16.04
C PHE A 77 1.84 -21.89 -15.99
N THR A 78 1.98 -22.70 -14.94
CA THR A 78 3.15 -23.55 -14.74
C THR A 78 2.85 -25.04 -14.82
N GLY A 79 1.57 -25.43 -14.86
CA GLY A 79 1.14 -26.82 -14.82
C GLY A 79 1.13 -27.42 -13.40
N ASP A 80 1.66 -26.69 -12.41
CA ASP A 80 1.57 -27.04 -10.99
C ASP A 80 0.53 -26.13 -10.31
N PRO A 81 -0.61 -26.70 -9.84
CA PRO A 81 -1.69 -25.92 -9.25
C PRO A 81 -1.26 -25.16 -7.98
N ILE A 82 -0.29 -25.65 -7.21
CA ILE A 82 0.18 -24.98 -5.99
C ILE A 82 0.98 -23.74 -6.36
N ASN A 83 1.87 -23.87 -7.34
CA ASN A 83 2.73 -22.79 -7.78
C ASN A 83 1.92 -21.67 -8.47
N ASP A 84 0.91 -22.04 -9.26
CA ASP A 84 0.02 -21.09 -9.93
C ASP A 84 -0.85 -20.31 -8.93
N VAL A 85 -1.35 -20.96 -7.88
CA VAL A 85 -2.06 -20.29 -6.78
C VAL A 85 -1.12 -19.34 -6.03
N ALA A 86 0.12 -19.75 -5.74
CA ALA A 86 1.11 -18.89 -5.09
C ALA A 86 1.43 -17.64 -5.92
N ILE A 87 1.58 -17.79 -7.25
CA ILE A 87 1.78 -16.67 -8.19
C ILE A 87 0.58 -15.70 -8.15
N PHE A 88 -0.64 -16.23 -8.16
CA PHE A 88 -1.86 -15.42 -8.14
C PHE A 88 -2.04 -14.65 -6.81
N VAL A 89 -1.75 -15.30 -5.68
CA VAL A 89 -1.72 -14.64 -4.36
C VAL A 89 -0.65 -13.56 -4.32
N ALA A 90 0.56 -13.85 -4.81
CA ALA A 90 1.65 -12.88 -4.87
C ALA A 90 1.28 -11.63 -5.69
N MET A 91 0.67 -11.79 -6.87
CA MET A 91 0.19 -10.68 -7.70
C MET A 91 -0.85 -9.80 -6.98
N ARG A 92 -1.74 -10.39 -6.18
CA ARG A 92 -2.75 -9.63 -5.43
C ARG A 92 -2.16 -8.83 -4.29
N ILE A 93 -1.26 -9.44 -3.52
CA ILE A 93 -0.49 -8.74 -2.48
C ILE A 93 0.30 -7.59 -3.12
N GLN A 94 0.81 -7.83 -4.33
CA GLN A 94 1.53 -6.84 -5.12
C GLN A 94 0.64 -5.61 -5.42
N VAL A 95 -0.50 -5.83 -6.06
CA VAL A 95 -1.46 -4.77 -6.41
C VAL A 95 -1.94 -4.02 -5.16
N ALA A 96 -2.31 -4.76 -4.11
CA ALA A 96 -2.75 -4.17 -2.85
C ALA A 96 -1.69 -3.23 -2.24
N THR A 97 -0.42 -3.62 -2.30
CA THR A 97 0.70 -2.78 -1.82
C THR A 97 0.89 -1.54 -2.69
N ILE A 98 0.81 -1.67 -4.02
CA ILE A 98 0.94 -0.54 -4.96
C ILE A 98 -0.15 0.49 -4.70
N VAL A 99 -1.42 0.05 -4.62
CA VAL A 99 -2.56 0.94 -4.38
C VAL A 99 -2.44 1.65 -3.03
N ALA A 100 -2.03 0.93 -1.98
CA ALA A 100 -1.79 1.55 -0.68
C ALA A 100 -0.72 2.65 -0.73
N CYS A 101 0.39 2.37 -1.41
CA CYS A 101 1.49 3.32 -1.52
C CYS A 101 1.10 4.53 -2.38
N ALA A 102 0.38 4.33 -3.49
CA ALA A 102 -0.10 5.42 -4.35
C ALA A 102 -1.07 6.36 -3.61
N MET A 103 -1.96 5.82 -2.76
CA MET A 103 -2.87 6.64 -1.96
C MET A 103 -2.12 7.51 -0.93
N LEU A 104 -1.10 6.94 -0.28
CA LEU A 104 -0.25 7.70 0.65
C LEU A 104 0.61 8.72 -0.08
N GLU A 105 1.16 8.36 -1.23
CA GLU A 105 2.00 9.22 -2.05
C GLU A 105 1.21 10.42 -2.56
N GLY A 106 0.01 10.24 -3.12
CA GLY A 106 -0.84 11.36 -3.54
C GLY A 106 -1.16 12.34 -2.41
N SER A 107 -1.40 11.82 -1.20
CA SER A 107 -1.64 12.66 -0.01
C SER A 107 -0.36 13.40 0.46
N ALA A 108 0.78 12.72 0.41
CA ALA A 108 2.07 13.33 0.74
C ALA A 108 2.44 14.42 -0.29
N PHE A 109 2.20 14.17 -1.58
CA PHE A 109 2.41 15.16 -2.63
C PHE A 109 1.50 16.38 -2.45
N ALA A 110 0.21 16.18 -2.15
CA ALA A 110 -0.71 17.28 -1.89
C ALA A 110 -0.29 18.15 -0.70
N ASN A 111 0.21 17.52 0.39
CA ASN A 111 0.75 18.27 1.53
C ASN A 111 2.07 18.99 1.19
N ALA A 112 2.93 18.39 0.37
CA ALA A 112 4.15 19.08 -0.09
C ALA A 112 3.82 20.29 -0.97
N PHE A 113 2.77 20.19 -1.78
CA PHE A 113 2.26 21.32 -2.56
C PHE A 113 1.68 22.41 -1.64
N ALA A 114 0.86 22.03 -0.66
CA ALA A 114 0.31 22.97 0.32
C ALA A 114 1.41 23.68 1.11
N LEU A 115 2.47 22.97 1.50
CA LEU A 115 3.67 23.55 2.10
C LEU A 115 4.28 24.64 1.22
N SER A 116 4.35 24.43 -0.10
CA SER A 116 4.91 25.40 -1.04
C SER A 116 4.10 26.69 -1.15
N THR A 117 2.80 26.64 -0.82
CA THR A 117 1.90 27.80 -0.92
C THR A 117 1.70 28.51 0.42
N SER A 118 1.61 27.79 1.55
CA SER A 118 1.41 28.39 2.88
C SER A 118 2.70 28.59 3.67
N GLY A 119 3.75 27.81 3.40
CA GLY A 119 4.94 27.77 4.25
C GLY A 119 4.71 27.12 5.63
N ASP A 120 3.60 26.39 5.82
CA ASP A 120 3.27 25.83 7.14
C ASP A 120 4.08 24.55 7.46
N ALA A 121 4.79 24.58 8.59
CA ALA A 121 5.58 23.45 9.12
C ALA A 121 4.75 22.17 9.36
N VAL A 122 3.46 22.28 9.64
CA VAL A 122 2.55 21.14 9.87
C VAL A 122 2.48 20.27 8.62
N HIS A 123 2.40 20.87 7.42
CA HIS A 123 2.41 20.13 6.18
C HIS A 123 3.68 19.32 6.02
N LEU A 124 4.85 19.90 6.33
CA LEU A 124 6.12 19.18 6.31
C LEU A 124 6.09 17.95 7.24
N GLY A 125 5.58 18.11 8.46
CA GLY A 125 5.41 17.01 9.41
C GLY A 125 4.53 15.89 8.85
N VAL A 126 3.41 16.25 8.22
CA VAL A 126 2.48 15.29 7.58
C VAL A 126 3.16 14.57 6.41
N VAL A 127 3.88 15.28 5.53
CA VAL A 127 4.62 14.67 4.41
C VAL A 127 5.62 13.63 4.92
N LEU A 128 6.41 13.98 5.93
CA LEU A 128 7.41 13.07 6.50
C LEU A 128 6.76 11.84 7.14
N ALA A 129 5.65 12.02 7.87
CA ALA A 129 4.90 10.91 8.45
C ALA A 129 4.32 9.97 7.38
N LEU A 130 3.77 10.52 6.29
CA LEU A 130 3.24 9.74 5.18
C LEU A 130 4.34 8.99 4.41
N LEU A 131 5.48 9.65 4.15
CA LEU A 131 6.66 9.02 3.56
C LEU A 131 7.18 7.86 4.41
N LEU A 132 7.23 8.03 5.74
CA LEU A 132 7.56 6.94 6.65
C LEU A 132 6.53 5.81 6.57
N GLY A 133 5.24 6.14 6.44
CA GLY A 133 4.16 5.18 6.21
C GLY A 133 4.31 4.36 4.91
N ILE A 134 4.85 4.98 3.86
CA ILE A 134 5.22 4.30 2.60
C ILE A 134 6.46 3.42 2.83
N ALA A 135 7.49 3.93 3.51
CA ALA A 135 8.70 3.17 3.83
C ALA A 135 8.42 1.94 4.70
N CYS A 136 7.48 2.02 5.66
CA CYS A 136 7.05 0.88 6.48
C CYS A 136 6.40 -0.25 5.66
N ARG A 137 5.88 0.07 4.46
CA ARG A 137 5.31 -0.90 3.50
C ARG A 137 6.36 -1.48 2.55
N PHE A 138 7.66 -1.19 2.77
CA PHE A 138 8.71 -1.69 1.90
C PHE A 138 8.65 -3.24 1.79
N PRO A 139 8.56 -3.77 0.57
CA PRO A 139 8.39 -5.19 0.34
C PRO A 139 9.70 -5.93 0.60
N THR A 140 9.84 -6.51 1.80
CA THR A 140 10.94 -7.44 2.10
C THR A 140 10.56 -8.86 1.71
N ARG A 141 11.53 -9.60 1.14
CA ARG A 141 11.32 -10.96 0.66
C ARG A 141 10.75 -11.87 1.76
N ALA A 142 11.27 -11.75 2.98
CA ALA A 142 10.80 -12.50 4.14
C ALA A 142 9.32 -12.24 4.45
N ARG A 143 8.87 -10.98 4.48
CA ARG A 143 7.45 -10.64 4.76
C ARG A 143 6.50 -11.14 3.68
N TYR A 144 6.95 -11.18 2.42
CA TYR A 144 6.15 -11.73 1.32
C TYR A 144 6.01 -13.23 1.43
N ILE A 145 7.11 -13.95 1.66
CA ILE A 145 7.11 -15.41 1.83
C ILE A 145 6.20 -15.80 2.99
N THR A 146 6.37 -15.21 4.17
CA THR A 146 5.52 -15.50 5.34
C THR A 146 4.05 -15.19 5.11
N ARG A 147 3.71 -14.19 4.28
CA ARG A 147 2.30 -13.92 3.92
C ARG A 147 1.72 -14.96 2.98
N ILE A 148 2.49 -15.41 2.01
CA ILE A 148 2.07 -16.45 1.07
C ILE A 148 1.89 -17.77 1.82
N GLU A 149 2.86 -18.14 2.68
CA GLU A 149 2.78 -19.33 3.54
C GLU A 149 1.50 -19.34 4.38
N ARG A 150 1.18 -18.26 5.10
CA ARG A 150 -0.07 -18.19 5.89
C ARG A 150 -1.33 -18.36 5.04
N ILE A 151 -1.37 -17.75 3.85
CA ILE A 151 -2.54 -17.85 2.97
C ILE A 151 -2.68 -19.28 2.41
N LEU A 152 -1.57 -19.96 2.15
CA LEU A 152 -1.56 -21.35 1.72
C LEU A 152 -1.96 -22.30 2.86
N GLU A 153 -1.47 -22.07 4.09
CA GLU A 153 -1.87 -22.80 5.29
C GLU A 153 -3.38 -22.65 5.54
N ASP A 154 -3.90 -21.42 5.57
CA ASP A 154 -5.33 -21.12 5.75
C ASP A 154 -6.20 -21.84 4.69
N ALA A 155 -5.69 -21.96 3.45
CA ALA A 155 -6.39 -22.65 2.37
C ALA A 155 -6.36 -24.18 2.49
N HIS A 156 -5.27 -24.76 3.02
CA HIS A 156 -5.16 -26.20 3.30
C HIS A 156 -6.09 -26.61 4.47
N PHE A 157 -6.08 -25.86 5.57
CA PHE A 157 -6.94 -26.17 6.73
C PHE A 157 -8.44 -26.01 6.43
N GLY A 158 -8.82 -25.10 5.53
CA GLY A 158 -10.21 -24.99 5.06
C GLY A 158 -10.69 -26.17 4.19
N GLN A 159 -9.79 -27.05 3.75
CA GLN A 159 -10.12 -28.21 2.92
C GLN A 159 -10.49 -29.43 3.77
N ASP A 160 -9.83 -29.64 4.90
CA ASP A 160 -10.07 -30.75 5.84
C ASP A 160 -11.46 -30.68 6.51
N ASP A 161 -11.92 -29.48 6.88
CA ASP A 161 -13.24 -29.27 7.51
C ASP A 161 -14.44 -29.56 6.58
N SER A 162 -14.20 -29.72 5.27
CA SER A 162 -15.27 -29.95 4.28
C SER A 162 -15.53 -31.42 3.95
N PHE A 163 -14.78 -32.36 4.52
CA PHE A 163 -14.96 -33.80 4.32
C PHE A 163 -15.87 -34.49 5.36
N ASP A 164 -16.18 -33.82 6.47
CA ASP A 164 -16.99 -34.37 7.58
C ASP A 164 -18.47 -33.91 7.58
N ARG A 165 -19.02 -33.46 6.43
CA ARG A 165 -20.44 -33.10 6.30
C ARG A 165 -21.14 -33.78 5.13
#